data_AF-A0A7C7S320-F1
#
_entry.id   AF-A0A7C7S320-F1
#
_cell.length_a   1.000
_cell.length_b   1.000
_cell.length_c   1.000
_cell.angle_alpha   90.00
_cell.angle_beta   90.00
_cell.angle_gamma   90.00
#
_symmetry.space_group_name_H-M   'P 1'
#
loop_
_entity.id
_entity.type
_entity.pdbx_description
1 polymer ?
#
loop_
_entity_poly.entity_id
_entity_poly.type
_entity_poly.pdbx_seq_one_letter_code
_entity_poly.pdbx_strand_id
1 'polypeptide(L)' 'MTLKIPRPLYLRLRQVIQGTGFRSVNEFVVHVLRDLVAERGSEPSALTPEEITAIRRRLRKLGYLD' A
#
# COMPACT_ATOMS: atom_id res chain seq x y z
N MET A 1 18.51 -4.17 -1.63
CA MET A 1 17.60 -5.18 -1.05
C MET A 1 17.43 -6.29 -2.06
N THR A 2 17.64 -7.56 -1.70
CA THR A 2 17.49 -8.70 -2.61
C THR A 2 16.48 -9.70 -2.04
N LEU A 3 15.37 -9.91 -2.74
CA LEU A 3 14.35 -10.90 -2.41
C LEU A 3 14.68 -12.22 -3.13
N LYS A 4 14.79 -13.31 -2.39
CA LYS A 4 15.00 -14.64 -2.98
C LYS A 4 13.66 -15.22 -3.40
N ILE A 5 13.44 -15.31 -4.71
CA ILE A 5 12.25 -15.91 -5.31
C ILE A 5 12.60 -17.31 -5.83
N PRO A 6 11.84 -18.37 -5.47
CA PRO A 6 12.00 -19.69 -6.05
C PRO A 6 11.97 -19.64 -7.59
N ARG A 7 12.91 -20.33 -8.25
CA ARG A 7 12.97 -20.45 -9.72
C ARG A 7 11.63 -20.71 -10.41
N PRO A 8 10.76 -21.64 -9.95
CA PRO A 8 9.48 -21.89 -10.61
C PRO A 8 8.53 -20.69 -10.56
N LEU A 9 8.55 -19.91 -9.47
CA LEU A 9 7.73 -18.70 -9.35
C LEU A 9 8.26 -17.59 -10.26
N TYR A 10 9.58 -17.42 -10.33
CA TYR A 10 10.20 -16.44 -11.24
C TYR A 10 9.84 -16.69 -12.71
N LEU A 11 9.84 -17.95 -13.16
CA LEU A 11 9.49 -18.31 -14.52
C LEU A 11 8.02 -18.01 -14.84
N ARG A 12 7.10 -18.31 -13.92
CA ARG A 12 5.68 -17.97 -14.07
C ARG A 12 5.47 -16.46 -14.12
N LEU A 13 6.10 -15.72 -13.21
CA LEU A 13 6.04 -14.25 -13.23
C LEU A 13 6.59 -13.68 -14.52
N ARG A 14 7.69 -14.24 -15.06
CA ARG A 14 8.25 -13.83 -16.34
C ARG A 14 7.26 -14.02 -17.49
N GLN A 15 6.48 -15.10 -17.50
CA GLN A 15 5.43 -15.31 -18.50
C GLN A 15 4.27 -14.33 -18.32
N VAL A 16 3.87 -14.05 -17.07
CA VAL A 16 2.77 -13.11 -16.77
C VAL A 16 3.10 -11.68 -17.22
N ILE A 17 4.35 -11.25 -17.08
CA ILE A 17 4.77 -9.91 -17.52
C ILE A 17 5.06 -9.81 -19.03
N GLN A 18 5.10 -10.93 -19.77
CA GLN A 18 5.31 -10.88 -21.22
C GLN A 18 4.10 -10.24 -21.90
N GLY A 19 4.33 -9.13 -22.60
CA GLY A 19 3.27 -8.33 -23.22
C GLY A 19 2.69 -7.25 -22.30
N THR A 20 3.19 -7.13 -21.07
CA THR A 20 2.91 -5.98 -20.20
C THR A 20 3.95 -4.88 -20.41
N GLY A 21 3.70 -3.68 -19.85
CA GLY A 21 4.64 -2.55 -19.89
C GLY A 21 5.87 -2.69 -18.96
N PHE A 22 5.99 -3.79 -18.20
CA PHE A 22 7.07 -3.97 -17.24
C PHE A 22 8.35 -4.48 -17.92
N ARG A 23 9.48 -3.86 -17.61
CA ARG A 23 10.80 -4.18 -18.20
C ARG A 23 11.50 -5.33 -17.48
N SER A 24 11.07 -5.66 -16.26
CA SER A 24 11.64 -6.76 -15.48
C SER A 24 10.66 -7.32 -14.42
N VAL A 25 10.92 -8.57 -14.00
CA VAL A 25 10.19 -9.19 -12.87
C VAL A 25 10.40 -8.40 -11.58
N ASN A 26 11.57 -7.80 -11.38
CA ASN A 26 11.85 -6.98 -10.19
C ASN A 26 10.98 -5.72 -10.16
N GLU A 27 10.83 -5.04 -11.30
CA GLU A 27 9.96 -3.87 -11.42
C GLU A 27 8.50 -4.22 -11.15
N PHE A 28 8.02 -5.34 -11.70
CA PHE A 28 6.69 -5.86 -11.42
C PHE A 28 6.48 -6.14 -9.93
N VAL A 29 7.43 -6.81 -9.27
CA VAL A 29 7.35 -7.13 -7.82
C VAL A 29 7.34 -5.84 -6.99
N VAL A 30 8.17 -4.85 -7.31
CA VAL A 30 8.18 -3.56 -6.59
C VAL A 30 6.86 -2.83 -6.77
N HIS A 31 6.29 -2.84 -7.97
CA HIS A 31 4.99 -2.22 -8.24
C HIS A 31 3.87 -2.89 -7.44
N VAL A 32 3.78 -4.22 -7.49
CA VAL A 32 2.77 -4.97 -6.72
C VAL A 32 2.94 -4.78 -5.21
N LEU A 33 4.18 -4.78 -4.70
CA LEU A 33 4.43 -4.50 -3.28
C LEU A 33 4.01 -3.07 -2.91
N ARG A 34 4.26 -2.08 -3.77
CA ARG A 34 3.80 -0.70 -3.55
C ARG A 34 2.28 -0.63 -3.57
N ASP A 35 1.60 -1.26 -4.52
CA ASP A 35 0.15 -1.27 -4.60
C ASP A 35 -0.46 -1.98 -3.39
N LEU A 36 0.09 -3.12 -2.98
CA LEU A 36 -0.33 -3.80 -1.76
C LEU A 36 -0.10 -2.96 -0.51
N VAL A 37 0.98 -2.20 -0.45
CA VAL A 37 1.26 -1.24 0.65
C VAL A 37 0.50 0.07 0.47
N ALA A 38 -0.03 0.43 -0.70
CA ALA A 38 -0.91 1.58 -0.87
C ALA A 38 -2.34 1.20 -0.47
N GLU A 39 -2.77 0.00 -0.86
CA GLU A 39 -4.02 -0.63 -0.48
C GLU A 39 -4.04 -0.96 1.03
N ARG A 40 -2.92 -1.45 1.58
CA ARG A 40 -2.76 -1.72 3.03
C ARG A 40 -2.11 -0.62 3.83
N GLY A 41 -1.55 0.42 3.20
CA GLY A 41 -1.02 1.64 3.83
C GLY A 41 -2.00 2.80 3.70
N SER A 42 -3.14 2.56 3.06
CA SER A 42 -4.40 2.63 3.82
C SER A 42 -4.47 1.49 4.86
N GLU A 43 -3.49 1.43 5.76
CA GLU A 43 -3.86 1.24 7.15
C GLU A 43 -4.86 2.39 7.36
N PRO A 44 -5.98 2.21 8.05
CA PRO A 44 -6.67 3.40 8.50
C PRO A 44 -5.54 4.26 9.08
N SER A 45 -5.46 5.54 8.70
CA SER A 45 -5.02 6.48 9.70
C SER A 45 -6.03 6.27 10.82
N ALA A 46 -5.79 5.25 11.65
CA ALA A 46 -6.34 5.11 12.97
C ALA A 46 -5.68 6.30 13.60
N LEU A 47 -6.36 7.43 13.43
CA LEU A 47 -5.97 8.72 13.95
C LEU A 47 -5.41 8.41 15.32
N THR A 48 -4.17 8.83 15.56
CA THR A 48 -3.61 8.68 16.89
C THR A 48 -4.62 9.23 17.89
N PRO A 49 -4.70 8.71 19.13
CA PRO A 49 -5.66 9.20 20.12
C PRO A 49 -5.61 10.74 20.28
N GLU A 50 -4.45 11.34 20.00
CA GLU A 50 -4.20 12.77 19.93
C GLU A 50 -4.89 13.44 18.73
N GLU A 51 -4.78 12.88 17.53
CA GLU A 51 -5.46 13.35 16.32
C GLU A 51 -6.99 13.22 16.43
N ILE A 52 -7.50 12.12 17.00
CA ILE A 52 -8.94 11.96 17.28
C ILE A 52 -9.41 13.07 18.22
N THR A 53 -8.63 13.37 19.26
CA THR A 53 -8.96 14.42 20.22
C THR A 53 -8.95 15.81 19.56
N ALA A 54 -7.98 16.09 18.69
CA ALA A 54 -7.91 17.33 17.93
C ALA A 54 -9.12 17.49 16.98
N ILE A 55 -9.49 16.43 16.26
CA ILE A 55 -10.63 16.43 15.35
C ILE A 55 -11.95 16.56 16.11
N ARG A 56 -12.14 15.85 17.23
CA ARG A 56 -13.33 16.01 18.09
C ARG A 56 -13.47 17.43 18.64
N ARG A 57 -12.37 18.05 19.08
CA ARG A 57 -12.39 19.46 19.52
C ARG A 57 -12.76 20.39 18.38
N ARG A 58 -12.26 20.14 17.17
CA ARG A 58 -12.57 20.95 15.98
C ARG A 58 -14.04 20.80 15.57
N LEU A 59 -14.56 19.57 15.56
CA LEU A 59 -15.96 19.28 15.26
C LEU A 59 -16.92 19.87 16.29
N ARG A 60 -16.58 19.82 17.59
CA ARG A 60 -17.36 20.46 18.66
C ARG A 60 -17.40 21.98 18.53
N LYS A 61 -16.26 22.61 18.19
CA LYS A 61 -16.19 24.06 17.89
C LYS A 61 -17.05 24.45 16.68
N LEU A 62 -17.22 23.53 15.74
CA LEU A 62 -18.01 23.73 14.54
C LEU A 62 -19.49 23.31 14.72
N GLY A 63 -19.88 22.83 15.92
CA GLY A 63 -21.26 22.46 16.24
C GLY A 63 -21.72 21.11 15.68
N TYR A 64 -20.80 20.26 15.20
CA TYR A 64 -21.13 18.94 14.64
C TYR A 64 -21.17 17.81 15.68
N LEU A 65 -20.76 18.09 16.92
CA LEU A 65 -20.79 17.17 18.05
C LEU A 65 -21.33 17.93 19.26
N ASP A 66 -22.48 17.51 19.79
CA ASP A 66 -23.07 18.02 21.04
C ASP A 66 -22.42 17.33 22.26
#